data_AF-A0A7V3AFB7-F1
#
_entry.id   AF-A0A7V3AFB7-F1
#
_cell.length_a   1.000
_cell.length_b   1.000
_cell.length_c   1.000
_cell.angle_alpha   90.00
_cell.angle_beta   90.00
_cell.angle_gamma   90.00
#
_symmetry.space_group_name_H-M   'P 1'
#
loop_
_entity.id
_entity.type
_entity.pdbx_description
1 polymer ?
#
loop_
_entity_poly.entity_id
_entity_poly.type
_entity_poly.pdbx_seq_one_letter_code
_entity_poly.pdbx_strand_id
1 'polypeptide(L)'
;MTVKLKNIRPGVLIIADAKLRLDPGETFETDALSPQMESALSAGRLARMDGGDDKPREESTSSAEPRREDITDLTAAEAISRIGVEKDPDKLKAHLAGEKRRTVIDALKKRLTEVEGGAG
;
A
#
# COMPACT_ATOMS: atom_id res chain seq x y z
N MET A 1 -19.98 -0.35 -16.37
CA MET A 1 -18.74 -1.09 -16.68
C MET A 1 -18.79 -2.31 -15.79
N THR A 2 -19.02 -3.50 -16.34
CA THR A 2 -19.22 -4.71 -15.53
C THR A 2 -17.89 -5.31 -15.12
N VAL A 3 -17.70 -5.49 -13.81
CA VAL A 3 -16.53 -6.12 -13.20
C VAL A 3 -16.90 -7.54 -12.78
N LYS A 4 -16.13 -8.52 -13.27
CA LYS A 4 -16.25 -9.92 -12.86
C LYS A 4 -15.30 -10.22 -11.72
N LEU A 5 -15.84 -10.76 -10.63
CA LEU A 5 -15.14 -11.15 -9.42
C LEU A 5 -15.31 -12.64 -9.17
N LYS A 6 -14.37 -13.26 -8.47
CA LYS A 6 -14.43 -14.66 -8.04
C LYS A 6 -14.08 -14.77 -6.58
N ASN A 7 -14.87 -15.53 -5.82
CA ASN A 7 -14.47 -15.92 -4.48
C ASN A 7 -13.37 -16.98 -4.55
N ILE A 8 -12.17 -16.61 -4.09
CA ILE A 8 -11.00 -17.51 -4.06
C ILE A 8 -10.77 -18.10 -2.67
N ARG A 9 -11.59 -17.73 -1.68
CA ARG A 9 -11.50 -18.27 -0.31
C ARG A 9 -12.11 -19.68 -0.26
N PRO A 10 -11.52 -20.62 0.52
CA PRO A 10 -12.13 -21.91 0.84
C PRO A 10 -13.27 -21.77 1.86
N GLY A 11 -14.26 -20.91 1.57
CA GLY A 11 -15.43 -20.67 2.42
C GLY A 11 -16.38 -19.64 1.82
N VAL A 12 -17.63 -19.67 2.28
CA VAL A 12 -18.66 -18.72 1.85
C VAL A 12 -18.24 -17.30 2.23
N LEU A 13 -18.28 -16.39 1.27
CA LEU A 13 -18.02 -14.97 1.46
C LEU A 13 -19.34 -14.20 1.38
N ILE A 14 -19.69 -13.48 2.43
CA ILE A 14 -20.89 -12.65 2.47
C ILE A 14 -20.46 -11.18 2.30
N ILE A 15 -20.99 -10.52 1.27
CA ILE A 15 -20.88 -9.07 1.08
C ILE A 15 -22.20 -8.48 1.59
N ALA A 16 -22.20 -8.02 2.84
CA ALA A 16 -23.40 -7.53 3.50
C ALA A 16 -24.00 -6.30 2.81
N ASP A 17 -23.13 -5.41 2.32
CA ASP A 17 -23.52 -4.17 1.64
C ASP A 17 -24.28 -4.43 0.33
N ALA A 18 -23.86 -5.47 -0.41
CA ALA A 18 -24.51 -5.90 -1.63
C ALA A 18 -25.57 -7.00 -1.41
N LYS A 19 -25.75 -7.44 -0.16
CA LYS A 19 -26.53 -8.64 0.21
C LYS A 19 -26.19 -9.87 -0.64
N LEU A 20 -24.92 -9.99 -1.01
CA LEU A 20 -24.43 -11.09 -1.83
C LEU A 20 -23.81 -12.17 -0.96
N ARG A 21 -24.01 -13.40 -1.37
CA ARG A 21 -23.37 -14.59 -0.81
C ARG A 21 -22.64 -15.26 -1.96
N LEU A 22 -21.33 -15.42 -1.80
CA LEU A 22 -20.46 -16.02 -2.80
C LEU A 22 -19.91 -17.33 -2.26
N ASP A 23 -20.23 -18.43 -2.94
CA ASP A 23 -19.68 -19.74 -2.61
C ASP A 23 -18.20 -19.88 -3.04
N PRO A 24 -17.43 -20.83 -2.49
CA PRO A 24 -16.03 -21.01 -2.85
C PRO A 24 -15.86 -21.28 -4.35
N GLY A 25 -15.09 -20.45 -5.03
CA GLY A 25 -14.91 -20.54 -6.49
C GLY A 25 -16.02 -19.91 -7.32
N GLU A 26 -17.08 -19.39 -6.70
CA GLU A 26 -18.19 -18.74 -7.38
C GLU A 26 -17.76 -17.41 -7.99
N THR A 27 -18.21 -17.18 -9.22
CA THR A 27 -17.96 -15.95 -9.98
C THR A 27 -19.21 -15.07 -9.97
N PHE A 28 -19.01 -13.77 -9.81
CA PHE A 28 -20.06 -12.77 -9.72
C PHE A 28 -19.73 -11.55 -10.57
N GLU A 29 -20.73 -10.99 -11.23
CA GLU A 29 -20.60 -9.83 -12.11
C GLU A 29 -21.36 -8.65 -11.53
N THR A 30 -20.73 -7.48 -11.51
CA THR A 30 -21.34 -6.26 -10.96
C THR A 30 -20.92 -5.02 -11.71
N ASP A 31 -21.83 -4.05 -11.86
CA ASP A 31 -21.52 -2.76 -12.48
C ASP A 31 -20.72 -1.82 -11.57
N ALA A 32 -20.70 -2.06 -10.25
CA ALA A 32 -20.00 -1.22 -9.29
C ALA A 32 -19.43 -2.01 -8.12
N LEU A 33 -18.16 -1.75 -7.77
CA LEU A 33 -17.53 -2.34 -6.58
C LEU A 33 -17.98 -1.60 -5.34
N SER A 34 -18.59 -2.32 -4.40
CA SER A 34 -18.88 -1.75 -3.08
C SER A 34 -17.61 -1.69 -2.21
N PRO A 35 -17.57 -0.83 -1.18
CA PRO A 35 -16.41 -0.73 -0.27
C PRO A 35 -16.03 -2.08 0.37
N GLN A 36 -17.02 -2.95 0.61
CA GLN A 36 -16.77 -4.30 1.12
C GLN A 36 -16.17 -5.23 0.07
N MET A 37 -16.57 -5.10 -1.21
CA MET A 37 -15.95 -5.86 -2.30
C MET A 37 -14.51 -5.45 -2.53
N GLU A 38 -14.22 -4.15 -2.49
CA GLU A 38 -12.86 -3.62 -2.59
C GLU A 38 -12.00 -4.10 -1.42
N SER A 39 -12.54 -4.05 -0.21
CA SER A 39 -11.87 -4.59 0.99
C SER A 39 -11.62 -6.11 0.86
N ALA A 40 -12.58 -6.86 0.30
CA ALA A 40 -12.42 -8.29 0.09
C ALA A 40 -11.41 -8.62 -1.03
N LEU A 41 -11.30 -7.77 -2.06
CA LEU A 41 -10.25 -7.85 -3.09
C LEU A 41 -8.88 -7.55 -2.49
N SER A 42 -8.75 -6.44 -1.75
CA SER A 42 -7.51 -6.04 -1.10
C SER A 42 -7.05 -7.04 -0.03
N ALA A 43 -7.99 -7.73 0.62
CA ALA A 43 -7.70 -8.78 1.58
C ALA A 43 -7.42 -10.15 0.95
N GLY A 44 -7.39 -10.27 -0.38
CA GLY A 44 -7.14 -11.54 -1.08
C GLY A 44 -8.25 -12.58 -0.93
N ARG A 45 -9.48 -12.14 -0.65
CA ARG A 45 -10.67 -13.02 -0.54
C ARG A 45 -11.42 -13.13 -1.86
N LEU A 46 -11.38 -12.05 -2.65
CA LEU A 46 -11.90 -11.99 -4.02
C LEU A 46 -10.76 -11.83 -5.02
N ALA A 47 -10.94 -12.35 -6.22
CA ALA A 47 -10.07 -12.09 -7.37
C ALA A 47 -10.89 -11.49 -8.51
N ARG A 48 -10.35 -10.50 -9.23
CA ARG A 48 -10.98 -9.96 -10.44
C ARG A 48 -10.68 -10.88 -11.62
N MET A 49 -11.72 -11.30 -12.36
CA MET A 49 -11.63 -12.28 -13.44
C MET A 49 -11.75 -11.68 -14.84
N ASP A 50 -12.17 -10.42 -14.99
CA ASP A 50 -12.32 -9.81 -16.31
C ASP A 50 -11.00 -9.23 -16.81
N GLY A 51 -10.56 -9.77 -17.96
CA GLY A 51 -9.46 -9.28 -18.75
C GLY A 51 -9.91 -8.08 -19.59
N GLY A 52 -9.29 -6.94 -19.35
CA GLY A 52 -9.55 -5.70 -20.05
C GLY A 52 -8.89 -4.56 -19.29
N ASP A 53 -7.64 -4.27 -19.68
CA ASP A 53 -6.97 -3.01 -19.42
C ASP A 53 -7.94 -1.82 -19.58
N ASP A 54 -8.19 -1.09 -18.49
CA ASP A 54 -8.13 0.36 -18.54
C ASP A 54 -7.73 0.88 -17.15
N LYS A 55 -6.50 1.41 -17.14
CA LYS A 55 -5.88 2.39 -16.24
C LYS A 55 -6.17 2.36 -14.72
N PRO A 56 -5.11 2.49 -13.89
CA PRO A 56 -5.28 2.69 -12.47
C PRO A 56 -6.11 3.95 -12.22
N ARG A 57 -7.18 3.75 -11.45
CA ARG A 57 -8.03 4.75 -10.82
C ARG A 57 -7.23 5.98 -10.39
N GLU A 58 -7.23 7.02 -11.22
CA GLU A 58 -7.17 8.37 -10.72
C GLU A 58 -8.52 8.67 -10.04
N GLU A 59 -8.43 9.43 -8.95
CA GLU A 59 -9.51 9.83 -8.06
C GLU A 59 -10.01 8.80 -7.03
N SER A 60 -9.26 8.74 -5.93
CA SER A 60 -9.88 8.84 -4.61
C SER A 60 -9.10 9.87 -3.80
N THR A 61 -9.48 11.13 -3.98
CA THR A 61 -9.19 12.19 -3.01
C THR A 61 -10.01 11.96 -1.76
N SER A 62 -9.39 11.39 -0.73
CA SER A 62 -9.60 11.81 0.66
C SER A 62 -8.38 11.40 1.48
N SER A 63 -7.54 12.41 1.75
CA SER A 63 -6.64 12.54 2.89
C SER A 63 -5.90 11.29 3.36
N ALA A 64 -4.71 11.06 2.82
CA ALA A 64 -3.58 10.53 3.58
C ALA A 64 -2.29 10.88 2.83
N GLU A 65 -1.93 12.17 2.85
CA GLU A 65 -0.57 12.70 2.62
C GLU A 65 0.07 12.34 1.25
N PRO A 66 1.08 13.07 0.75
CA PRO A 66 1.90 12.50 -0.32
C PRO A 66 2.43 11.17 0.23
N ARG A 67 2.20 10.05 -0.48
CA ARG A 67 2.95 8.81 -0.23
C ARG A 67 4.42 9.13 -0.42
N ARG A 68 5.04 9.65 0.64
CA ARG A 68 6.43 9.42 0.97
C ARG A 68 6.47 7.91 1.06
N GLU A 69 7.15 7.24 0.14
CA GLU A 69 7.41 5.81 0.30
C GLU A 69 8.21 5.70 1.62
N ASP A 70 7.46 5.39 2.68
CA ASP A 70 7.93 5.53 4.03
C ASP A 70 8.96 4.43 4.29
N ILE A 71 10.17 4.86 4.65
CA ILE A 71 11.30 4.00 5.03
C ILE A 71 10.86 2.95 6.10
N THR A 72 9.80 3.26 6.83
CA THR A 72 9.12 2.45 7.85
C THR A 72 8.49 1.15 7.31
N ASP A 73 7.99 1.13 6.06
CA ASP A 73 7.41 -0.07 5.43
C ASP A 73 8.46 -0.98 4.79
N LEU A 74 9.67 -0.45 4.55
CA LEU A 74 10.78 -1.19 3.97
C LEU A 74 11.44 -2.11 4.99
N THR A 75 12.16 -3.12 4.54
CA THR A 75 13.04 -3.91 5.42
C THR A 75 14.23 -3.07 5.90
N ALA A 76 14.91 -3.47 6.97
CA ALA A 76 16.06 -2.70 7.48
C ALA A 76 17.15 -2.48 6.42
N ALA A 77 17.39 -3.46 5.54
CA ALA A 77 18.37 -3.34 4.46
C ALA A 77 17.93 -2.35 3.37
N GLU A 78 16.66 -2.41 2.95
CA GLU A 78 16.09 -1.51 1.96
C GLU A 78 15.99 -0.08 2.47
N ALA A 79 15.62 0.08 3.75
CA ALA A 79 15.63 1.36 4.44
C ALA A 79 17.01 2.01 4.39
N ILE A 80 18.07 1.27 4.74
CA ILE A 80 19.46 1.76 4.66
C ILE A 80 19.85 2.14 3.23
N SER A 81 19.47 1.33 2.25
CA SER A 81 19.74 1.64 0.83
C SER A 81 19.06 2.93 0.39
N ARG A 82 17.81 3.16 0.84
CA ARG A 82 17.07 4.40 0.54
C ARG A 82 17.67 5.62 1.21
N ILE A 83 18.07 5.49 2.47
CA ILE A 83 18.74 6.54 3.23
C ILE A 83 20.04 6.95 2.52
N GLY A 84 20.80 6.01 1.97
CA GLY A 84 22.04 6.30 1.25
C GLY A 84 21.87 7.18 0.02
N VAL A 85 20.69 7.16 -0.63
CA VAL A 85 20.38 8.01 -1.80
C VAL A 85 19.57 9.25 -1.44
N GLU A 86 18.95 9.28 -0.26
CA GLU A 86 18.17 10.42 0.24
C GLU A 86 19.10 11.62 0.51
N LYS A 87 18.68 12.79 0.03
CA LYS A 87 19.46 14.05 0.11
C LYS A 87 18.70 15.17 0.80
N ASP A 88 17.44 14.94 1.15
CA ASP A 88 16.63 15.93 1.87
C ASP A 88 16.79 15.73 3.39
N PRO A 89 17.38 16.70 4.12
CA PRO A 89 17.57 16.58 5.56
C PRO A 89 16.23 16.55 6.32
N ASP A 90 15.22 17.30 5.83
CA ASP A 90 13.87 17.29 6.40
C ASP A 90 13.20 15.91 6.31
N LYS A 91 13.41 15.19 5.21
CA LYS A 91 12.88 13.81 5.07
C LYS A 91 13.60 12.85 6.01
N LEU A 92 14.92 12.94 6.11
CA LEU A 92 15.71 12.12 7.03
C LEU A 92 15.30 12.34 8.50
N LYS A 93 15.06 13.59 8.91
CA LYS A 93 14.53 13.93 10.25
C LYS A 93 13.13 13.37 10.48
N ALA A 94 12.24 13.49 9.49
CA ALA A 94 10.88 12.94 9.58
C ALA A 94 10.90 11.41 9.76
N HIS A 95 11.74 10.69 9.01
CA HIS A 95 11.89 9.24 9.16
C HIS A 95 12.55 8.86 10.49
N LEU A 96 13.51 9.64 10.98
CA LEU A 96 14.14 9.41 12.29
C LEU A 96 13.15 9.50 13.46
N ALA A 97 12.13 10.36 13.36
CA ALA A 97 11.11 10.52 14.39
C ALA A 97 10.16 9.31 14.50
N GLY A 98 9.93 8.59 13.40
CA GLY A 98 9.03 7.42 13.36
C GLY A 98 9.74 6.06 13.47
N GLU A 99 11.07 6.02 13.30
CA GLU A 99 11.82 4.77 13.18
C GLU A 99 12.23 4.18 14.55
N LYS A 100 12.01 2.87 14.73
CA LYS A 100 12.34 2.12 15.97
C LYS A 100 13.53 1.18 15.81
N ARG A 101 13.97 0.92 14.59
CA ARG A 101 15.04 -0.03 14.29
C ARG A 101 16.40 0.63 14.48
N ARG A 102 17.19 0.14 15.45
CA ARG A 102 18.49 0.74 15.82
C ARG A 102 19.47 0.87 14.64
N THR A 103 19.53 -0.11 13.75
CA THR A 103 20.39 -0.08 12.55
C THR A 103 19.97 0.99 11.54
N VAL A 104 18.66 1.21 11.38
CA VAL A 104 18.13 2.22 10.45
C VAL A 104 18.25 3.62 11.05
N ILE A 105 18.01 3.76 12.36
CA ILE A 105 18.25 5.00 13.12
C ILE A 105 19.71 5.46 12.99
N ASP A 106 20.66 4.52 13.09
CA ASP A 106 22.09 4.84 12.97
C ASP A 106 22.43 5.35 11.56
N ALA A 107 21.92 4.67 10.52
CA ALA A 107 22.05 5.10 9.13
C ALA A 107 21.39 6.46 8.87
N LEU A 108 20.19 6.70 9.40
CA LEU A 108 19.46 7.99 9.29
C LEU A 108 20.26 9.12 9.91
N LYS A 109 20.79 8.94 11.12
CA LYS A 109 21.62 9.94 11.80
C LYS A 109 22.89 10.25 11.03
N LYS A 110 23.61 9.20 10.58
CA LYS A 110 24.83 9.35 9.79
C LYS A 110 24.55 10.16 8.52
N ARG A 111 23.51 9.78 7.78
CA ARG A 111 23.14 10.48 6.55
C ARG A 111 22.68 11.90 6.80
N LEU A 112 21.91 12.12 7.85
CA LEU A 112 21.44 13.45 8.22
C LEU A 112 22.63 14.38 8.53
N THR A 113 23.65 13.88 9.23
CA THR A 113 24.89 14.63 9.46
C THR A 113 25.68 14.88 8.17
N GLU A 114 25.71 13.94 7.22
CA GLU A 114 26.36 14.16 5.91
C GLU A 114 25.61 15.19 5.04
N VAL A 115 24.28 15.22 5.10
CA VAL A 115 23.44 16.13 4.33
C VAL A 115 23.38 17.53 4.98
N GLU A 116 23.24 17.62 6.30
CA GLU A 116 23.26 18.91 7.04
C GLU A 116 24.68 19.46 7.23
N GLY A 117 25.68 18.60 7.36
CA GLY A 117 27.09 18.95 7.53
C GLY A 117 27.88 19.02 6.22
N GLY A 118 27.25 18.72 5.08
CA GLY A 118 27.85 18.72 3.74
C GLY A 118 28.03 20.13 3.15
N ALA A 119 28.71 21.01 3.88
CA ALA A 119 29.46 22.13 3.32
C ALA A 119 30.95 21.78 3.44
N GLY A 120 31.52 21.29 2.34
CA GLY A 120 32.94 20.96 2.19
C GLY A 120 33.23 20.52 0.77
#